data_AF-T1IY87-F1
#
_entry.id   AF-T1IY87-F1
#
_cell.length_a   1.000
_cell.length_b   1.000
_cell.length_c   1.000
_cell.angle_alpha   90.00
_cell.angle_beta   90.00
_cell.angle_gamma   90.00
#
_symmetry.space_group_name_H-M   'P 1'
#
loop_
_entity.id
_entity.type
_entity.pdbx_description
1 polymer ?
#
loop_
_entity_poly.entity_id
_entity_poly.type
_entity_poly.pdbx_seq_one_letter_code
_entity_poly.pdbx_strand_id
1 'polypeptide(L)'
;MLLSIQNLFYRPNDKQALADEKKAKFNQLEGDHLTLLAIRTLKTAQDVRKQLMEIMDRHKLDVVSCGENTDQVQKAICSGFFHNAAKKDPQGGYRTLVDD
;
A
#
# COMPACT_ATOMS: atom_id res chain seq x y z
N MET A 1 0.16 2.69 -5.39
CA MET A 1 1.59 2.62 -5.79
C MET A 1 2.29 1.37 -5.26
N LEU A 2 2.30 1.08 -3.95
CA LEU A 2 2.81 -0.20 -3.41
C LEU A 2 2.03 -1.45 -3.90
N LEU A 3 0.82 -1.24 -4.43
CA LEU A 3 -0.02 -2.30 -5.02
C LEU A 3 0.46 -2.77 -6.41
N SER A 4 1.35 -2.04 -7.08
CA SER A 4 1.88 -2.38 -8.41
C SER A 4 3.05 -3.38 -8.36
N ILE A 5 3.51 -3.71 -7.17
CA ILE A 5 4.74 -4.44 -6.94
C ILE A 5 4.40 -5.73 -6.18
N GLN A 6 5.10 -6.84 -6.49
CA GLN A 6 4.96 -8.08 -5.73
C GLN A 6 5.07 -7.83 -4.22
N ASN A 7 4.24 -8.54 -3.44
CA ASN A 7 4.12 -8.39 -1.99
C ASN A 7 5.46 -8.09 -1.32
N LEU A 8 5.57 -6.85 -0.81
CA LEU A 8 6.81 -6.32 -0.23
C LEU A 8 7.23 -7.07 1.05
N PHE A 9 6.26 -7.69 1.72
CA PHE A 9 6.46 -8.45 2.94
C PHE A 9 6.80 -9.91 2.62
N TYR A 10 8.07 -10.25 2.81
CA TYR A 10 8.53 -11.63 2.76
C TYR A 10 8.23 -12.34 4.08
N ARG A 11 7.41 -13.39 4.06
CA ARG A 11 6.93 -14.11 5.24
C ARG A 11 7.32 -15.60 5.17
N PRO A 12 8.55 -15.97 5.54
CA PRO A 12 9.02 -17.35 5.48
C PRO A 12 8.40 -18.20 6.62
N ASN A 13 8.13 -19.49 6.35
CA ASN A 13 7.36 -20.37 7.24
C ASN A 13 8.00 -20.61 8.61
N ASP A 14 9.33 -20.55 8.69
CA ASP A 14 10.12 -20.74 9.90
C ASP A 14 10.14 -19.50 10.82
N LYS A 15 9.86 -18.30 10.28
CA LYS A 15 10.03 -17.02 10.99
C LYS A 15 8.84 -16.07 10.84
N GLN A 16 7.65 -16.64 10.71
CA GLN A 16 6.41 -15.88 10.52
C GLN A 16 6.18 -14.84 11.64
N ALA A 17 6.36 -15.23 12.91
CA ALA A 17 6.15 -14.34 14.05
C ALA A 17 7.06 -13.10 14.03
N LEU A 18 8.33 -13.27 13.66
CA LEU A 18 9.30 -12.17 13.56
C LEU A 18 8.99 -11.27 12.35
N ALA A 19 8.56 -11.85 11.23
CA ALA A 19 8.15 -11.09 10.05
C ALA A 19 6.90 -10.24 10.35
N ASP A 20 5.93 -10.81 11.06
CA ASP A 20 4.70 -10.13 11.47
C ASP A 20 5.00 -9.01 12.50
N GLU A 21 5.92 -9.22 13.44
CA GLU A 21 6.40 -8.20 14.38
C GLU A 21 7.11 -7.04 13.66
N LYS A 22 8.00 -7.34 12.71
CA LYS A 22 8.69 -6.31 11.91
C LYS A 22 7.73 -5.56 10.99
N LYS A 23 6.69 -6.22 10.49
CA LYS A 23 5.60 -5.58 9.74
C LYS A 23 4.79 -4.62 10.60
N ALA A 24 4.54 -4.96 11.87
CA ALA A 24 3.86 -4.06 12.81
C ALA A 24 4.68 -2.80 13.14
N LYS A 25 6.01 -2.87 13.01
CA LYS A 25 6.95 -1.76 13.28
C LYS A 25 7.23 -0.85 12.07
N PHE A 26 6.50 -1.00 10.96
CA PHE A 26 6.75 -0.29 9.68
C PHE A 26 6.50 1.24 9.71
N ASN A 27 6.49 1.87 10.88
CA ASN A 27 6.39 3.31 11.07
C ASN A 27 7.68 3.89 11.70
N GLN A 28 8.85 3.37 11.28
CA GLN A 28 10.16 3.86 11.71
C GLN A 28 10.94 4.41 10.52
N LEU A 29 11.39 5.66 10.62
CA LEU A 29 12.18 6.39 9.62
C LEU A 29 13.63 5.88 9.50
N GLU A 30 14.12 5.07 10.46
CA GLU A 30 15.49 4.56 10.51
C GLU A 30 15.50 3.03 10.53
N GLY A 31 15.87 2.36 9.43
CA GLY A 31 15.96 0.90 9.46
C GLY A 31 16.24 0.18 8.15
N ASP A 32 17.34 0.51 7.46
CA ASP A 32 17.67 -0.05 6.14
C ASP A 32 18.36 -1.44 6.17
N HIS A 33 18.69 -2.00 7.34
CA HIS A 33 19.40 -3.29 7.42
C HIS A 33 18.70 -4.40 8.23
N LEU A 34 17.63 -4.10 8.96
CA LEU A 34 16.98 -5.05 9.89
C LEU A 34 15.59 -5.53 9.45
N THR A 35 14.99 -4.93 8.43
CA THR A 35 13.55 -5.06 8.15
C THR A 35 13.15 -6.27 7.29
N LEU A 36 14.08 -7.10 6.81
CA LEU A 36 13.82 -8.23 5.90
C LEU A 36 13.03 -7.83 4.63
N LEU A 37 13.13 -6.56 4.23
CA LEU A 37 12.48 -6.04 3.04
C LEU A 37 13.28 -6.43 1.80
N ALA A 38 12.59 -6.76 0.72
CA ALA A 38 13.23 -6.98 -0.56
C ALA A 38 13.75 -5.64 -1.11
N ILE A 39 15.05 -5.35 -0.92
CA ILE A 39 15.72 -4.10 -1.33
C ILE A 39 15.47 -3.79 -2.81
N ARG A 40 15.46 -4.81 -3.68
CA ARG A 40 15.17 -4.67 -5.11
C ARG A 40 13.77 -4.10 -5.35
N THR A 41 12.80 -4.62 -4.61
CA THR A 41 11.38 -4.25 -4.68
C THR A 41 11.15 -2.83 -4.17
N LEU A 42 11.85 -2.42 -3.11
CA LEU A 42 11.85 -1.04 -2.61
C LEU A 42 12.47 -0.06 -3.61
N LYS A 43 13.61 -0.43 -4.21
CA LYS A 43 14.26 0.40 -5.24
C LYS A 43 13.31 0.63 -6.43
N THR A 44 12.65 -0.42 -6.90
CA THR A 44 11.62 -0.29 -7.94
C THR A 44 10.48 0.63 -7.51
N ALA A 45 10.01 0.54 -6.25
CA ALA A 45 8.98 1.42 -5.73
C ALA A 45 9.41 2.90 -5.74
N GLN A 46 10.66 3.17 -5.40
CA GLN A 46 11.25 4.50 -5.45
C GLN A 46 11.34 5.03 -6.89
N ASP A 47 11.81 4.21 -7.83
CA ASP A 47 11.92 4.58 -9.23
C ASP A 47 10.54 4.90 -9.84
N VAL A 48 9.53 4.06 -9.57
CA VAL A 48 8.14 4.28 -10.00
C VAL A 48 7.57 5.57 -9.38
N ARG A 49 7.82 5.81 -8.08
CA ARG A 49 7.41 7.07 -7.43
C ARG A 49 8.02 8.28 -8.13
N LYS A 50 9.31 8.22 -8.48
CA LYS A 50 10.01 9.31 -9.18
C LYS A 50 9.36 9.61 -10.53
N GLN A 51 9.09 8.59 -11.33
CA GLN A 51 8.41 8.76 -12.62
C GLN A 51 7.04 9.41 -12.47
N LEU A 52 6.26 9.01 -11.46
CA LEU A 52 4.95 9.61 -11.22
C LEU A 52 5.05 11.07 -10.78
N MET A 53 6.04 11.44 -9.96
CA MET A 53 6.26 12.85 -9.60
C MET A 53 6.59 13.70 -10.83
N GLU A 54 7.41 13.19 -11.76
CA GLU A 54 7.72 13.88 -13.02
C GLU A 54 6.48 14.05 -13.92
N ILE A 55 5.60 13.05 -13.97
CA ILE A 55 4.33 13.13 -14.72
C ILE A 55 3.38 14.16 -14.07
N MET A 56 3.27 14.14 -12.74
CA MET A 56 2.42 15.10 -12.02
C MET A 56 2.87 16.54 -12.26
N ASP A 57 4.18 16.81 -12.20
CA ASP A 57 4.75 18.12 -12.51
C ASP A 57 4.46 18.56 -13.94
N ARG A 58 4.65 17.66 -14.92
CA ARG A 58 4.33 17.92 -16.34
C ARG A 58 2.87 18.30 -16.56
N HIS A 59 1.95 17.67 -15.83
CA HIS A 59 0.51 17.93 -15.93
C HIS A 59 0.00 18.99 -14.96
N LYS A 60 0.89 19.66 -14.21
CA LYS A 60 0.54 20.69 -13.22
C LYS A 60 -0.43 20.19 -12.14
N LEU A 61 -0.22 18.96 -11.70
CA LEU A 61 -0.95 18.36 -10.60
C LEU A 61 -0.16 18.55 -9.31
N ASP A 62 -0.72 19.32 -8.37
CA ASP A 62 -0.06 19.61 -7.11
C ASP A 62 0.09 18.35 -6.24
N VAL A 63 1.32 18.11 -5.79
CA VAL A 63 1.63 17.02 -4.85
C VAL A 63 1.33 17.49 -3.44
N VAL A 64 0.12 17.23 -2.96
CA VAL A 64 -0.32 17.57 -1.60
C VAL A 64 -0.27 16.36 -0.65
N SER A 65 0.01 16.62 0.63
CA SER A 65 -0.10 15.63 1.70
C SER A 65 -1.35 15.92 2.53
N CYS A 66 -2.13 14.88 2.81
CA CYS A 66 -3.32 14.99 3.68
C CYS A 66 -3.00 14.96 5.18
N GLY A 67 -1.71 14.93 5.57
CA GLY A 67 -1.29 14.92 6.98
C GLY A 67 -1.93 13.77 7.76
N GLU A 68 -2.52 14.08 8.92
CA GLU A 68 -3.21 13.11 9.78
C GLU A 68 -4.64 12.77 9.30
N ASN A 69 -5.14 13.41 8.24
CA ASN A 69 -6.48 13.20 7.73
C ASN A 69 -6.56 11.93 6.87
N THR A 70 -6.66 10.79 7.56
CA THR A 70 -6.76 9.46 6.94
C THR A 70 -8.03 9.27 6.11
N ASP A 71 -9.10 10.05 6.36
CA ASP A 71 -10.34 10.00 5.58
C ASP A 71 -10.13 10.42 4.13
N GLN A 72 -9.23 11.37 3.86
CA GLN A 72 -8.91 11.79 2.49
C GLN A 72 -8.22 10.66 1.71
N VAL A 73 -7.32 9.92 2.37
CA VAL A 73 -6.67 8.74 1.77
C VAL A 73 -7.70 7.67 1.44
N GLN A 74 -8.62 7.40 2.37
CA GLN A 74 -9.69 6.43 2.16
C GLN A 74 -10.59 6.83 0.99
N LYS A 75 -11.02 8.10 0.91
CA LYS A 75 -11.84 8.61 -0.19
C LYS A 75 -11.12 8.48 -1.54
N ALA A 76 -9.84 8.82 -1.61
CA ALA A 76 -9.05 8.71 -2.83
C ALA A 76 -8.90 7.24 -3.30
N ILE A 77 -8.73 6.29 -2.37
CA ILE A 77 -8.71 4.86 -2.70
C ILE A 77 -10.08 4.40 -3.18
N CYS A 78 -11.15 4.74 -2.44
CA CYS A 78 -12.51 4.37 -2.79
C CYS A 78 -12.94 4.94 -4.15
N SER A 79 -12.49 6.15 -4.53
CA SER A 79 -12.81 6.73 -5.85
C SER A 79 -12.24 5.93 -7.03
N GLY A 80 -11.10 5.25 -6.86
CA GLY A 80 -10.47 4.46 -7.92
C GLY A 80 -10.78 2.96 -7.87
N PHE A 81 -11.08 2.42 -6.69
CA PHE A 81 -11.25 0.98 -6.44
C PHE A 81 -12.69 0.57 -6.07
N PHE A 82 -13.70 1.41 -6.34
CA PHE A 82 -15.09 1.09 -5.99
C PHE A 82 -15.61 -0.22 -6.60
N HIS A 83 -15.12 -0.61 -7.79
CA HIS A 83 -15.47 -1.89 -8.40
C HIS A 83 -14.97 -3.12 -7.63
N ASN A 84 -13.95 -2.94 -6.78
CA ASN A 84 -13.39 -4.01 -5.95
C ASN A 84 -13.95 -3.97 -4.52
N ALA A 85 -15.04 -3.23 -4.29
CA ALA A 85 -15.65 -3.14 -2.98
C ALA A 85 -16.42 -4.43 -2.66
N ALA A 86 -16.29 -4.91 -1.44
CA ALA A 86 -17.03 -6.08 -0.94
C ALA A 86 -17.75 -5.72 0.36
N LYS A 87 -18.96 -6.25 0.52
CA LYS A 87 -19.78 -6.10 1.72
C LYS A 87 -19.80 -7.41 2.50
N LYS A 88 -19.68 -7.30 3.82
CA LYS A 88 -19.83 -8.44 4.72
C LYS A 88 -21.28 -8.90 4.75
N ASP A 89 -21.51 -10.18 4.46
CA ASP A 89 -22.84 -10.78 4.51
C ASP A 89 -23.24 -11.05 5.98
N PRO A 90 -24.46 -10.71 6.41
CA PRO A 90 -24.96 -11.03 7.75
C PRO A 90 -24.92 -12.51 8.11
N GLN A 91 -25.02 -13.41 7.12
CA GLN A 91 -24.96 -14.87 7.31
C GLN A 91 -23.52 -15.42 7.31
N GLY A 92 -22.53 -14.57 7.10
CA GLY A 92 -21.11 -14.92 7.02
C GLY A 92 -20.55 -14.81 5.60
N GLY A 93 -19.27 -14.46 5.50
CA GLY A 93 -18.58 -14.24 4.23
C GLY A 93 -18.60 -12.79 3.74
N TYR A 94 -18.10 -12.58 2.53
CA TYR A 94 -18.02 -11.29 1.86
C TYR A 94 -18.53 -11.45 0.42
N ARG A 95 -19.34 -10.49 -0.05
CA ARG A 95 -19.84 -10.44 -1.43
C ARG A 95 -19.36 -9.16 -2.11
N THR A 96 -18.90 -9.25 -3.34
CA THR A 96 -18.53 -8.10 -4.17
C THR A 96 -19.77 -7.23 -4.43
N LEU A 97 -19.61 -5.91 -4.45
CA LEU A 97 -20.69 -4.95 -4.69
C LEU A 97 -21.05 -4.79 -6.18
N VAL A 98 -20.28 -5.38 -7.10
CA VAL A 98 -20.47 -5.24 -8.57
C VAL A 98 -21.28 -6.40 -9.17
N ASP A 99 -21.59 -7.43 -8.38
CA ASP A 99 -22.31 -8.63 -8.84
C ASP A 99 -23.85 -8.51 -8.75
N ASP A 100 -24.42 -7.29 -8.72
CA ASP A 100 -25.88 -7.02 -8.80
C ASP A 100 -26.23 -6.05 -9.95
#